data_AF-A0A167LRG7-F1
#
_entry.id   AF-A0A167LRG7-F1
#
_cell.length_a   1.000
_cell.length_b   1.000
_cell.length_c   1.000
_cell.angle_alpha   90.00
_cell.angle_beta   90.00
_cell.angle_gamma   90.00
#
_symmetry.space_group_name_H-M   'P 1'
#
loop_
_entity.id
_entity.type
_entity.pdbx_description
1 polymer ?
#
loop_
_entity_poly.entity_id
_entity_poly.type
_entity_poly.pdbx_seq_one_letter_code
_entity_poly.pdbx_strand_id
1 'polypeptide(L)'
;MFSRILALLILTLAFGASGLPVPKRLDPLTDLQLQNHAQVQLAQEPPACAHGLELCSAPSQGFGVQGWQCVDVQSSATSCGGCAIPSQLSEAVGTDCTAIDGAGDVSCVMGSCRVETCTEGWAVRADGAACVRLS
;
A
#
# COMPACT_ATOMS: atom_id res chain seq x y z
N MET A 1 -46.81 -74.30 27.06
CA MET A 1 -47.09 -72.98 27.64
C MET A 1 -46.04 -72.00 27.10
N PHE A 2 -46.51 -71.00 26.32
CA PHE A 2 -45.94 -69.70 25.90
C PHE A 2 -44.42 -69.44 25.90
N SER A 3 -43.80 -68.60 25.06
CA SER A 3 -44.06 -67.90 23.79
C SER A 3 -42.97 -66.79 23.74
N ARG A 4 -42.21 -66.74 22.65
CA ARG A 4 -41.62 -65.56 21.96
C ARG A 4 -41.29 -64.25 22.72
N ILE A 5 -40.03 -63.80 22.52
CA ILE A 5 -39.57 -62.43 22.16
C ILE A 5 -39.77 -61.28 23.18
N LEU A 6 -38.67 -60.66 23.64
CA LEU A 6 -38.41 -59.20 23.70
C LEU A 6 -37.00 -58.98 24.31
N ALA A 7 -35.96 -58.62 23.57
CA ALA A 7 -35.54 -57.22 23.35
C ALA A 7 -35.77 -56.32 24.58
N LEU A 8 -34.71 -55.70 25.13
CA LEU A 8 -34.69 -54.30 25.61
C LEU A 8 -33.29 -53.96 26.20
N LEU A 9 -32.55 -53.15 25.43
CA LEU A 9 -31.87 -51.89 25.85
C LEU A 9 -30.81 -51.98 26.96
N ILE A 10 -29.51 -51.91 26.64
CA ILE A 10 -28.71 -50.68 26.47
C ILE A 10 -29.24 -49.53 27.34
N LEU A 11 -28.56 -49.21 28.45
CA LEU A 11 -28.28 -47.86 28.98
C LEU A 11 -27.98 -47.97 30.49
N THR A 12 -26.71 -47.95 30.87
CA THR A 12 -26.31 -47.21 32.08
C THR A 12 -25.18 -46.28 31.68
N LEU A 13 -25.63 -45.10 31.26
CA LEU A 13 -24.82 -43.93 30.97
C LEU A 13 -23.88 -43.66 32.14
N ALA A 14 -22.59 -43.50 31.83
CA ALA A 14 -21.68 -42.79 32.71
C ALA A 14 -22.26 -41.38 32.93
N PHE A 15 -22.71 -41.09 34.15
CA PHE A 15 -22.99 -39.72 34.58
C PHE A 15 -21.66 -38.99 34.74
N GLY A 16 -21.04 -38.64 33.61
CA GLY A 16 -20.04 -37.59 33.57
C GLY A 16 -20.77 -36.28 33.82
N ALA A 17 -20.59 -35.70 35.00
CA ALA A 17 -21.04 -34.36 35.33
C ALA A 17 -20.44 -33.39 34.31
N SER A 18 -21.23 -33.06 33.28
CA SER A 18 -20.90 -32.02 32.32
C SER A 18 -21.07 -30.71 33.08
N GLY A 19 -19.99 -30.19 33.63
CA GLY A 19 -19.95 -28.80 34.06
C GLY A 19 -20.36 -27.94 32.87
N LEU A 20 -21.56 -27.38 32.92
CA LEU A 20 -21.99 -26.42 31.92
C LEU A 20 -21.04 -25.23 32.00
N PRO A 21 -20.42 -24.80 30.89
CA PRO A 21 -19.68 -23.56 30.89
C PRO A 21 -20.66 -22.43 31.21
N VAL A 22 -20.44 -21.77 32.35
CA VAL A 22 -21.15 -20.53 32.67
C VAL A 22 -20.87 -19.56 31.52
N PRO A 23 -21.90 -19.04 30.82
CA PRO A 23 -21.66 -17.99 29.84
C PRO A 23 -21.08 -16.81 30.61
N LYS A 24 -19.80 -16.51 30.37
CA LYS A 24 -19.21 -15.26 30.85
C LYS A 24 -20.07 -14.15 30.28
N ARG A 25 -20.67 -13.36 31.17
CA ARG A 25 -21.35 -12.11 30.80
C ARG A 25 -20.34 -11.31 30.01
N LEU A 26 -20.57 -11.15 28.70
CA LEU A 26 -19.67 -10.36 27.87
C LEU A 26 -19.69 -8.94 28.39
N ASP A 27 -18.53 -8.46 28.81
CA ASP A 27 -18.34 -7.06 29.16
C ASP A 27 -18.58 -6.20 27.91
N PRO A 28 -19.44 -5.18 27.97
CA PRO A 28 -19.82 -4.36 26.81
C PRO A 28 -18.65 -3.58 26.17
N LEU A 29 -17.45 -3.63 26.77
CA LEU A 29 -16.24 -3.02 26.19
C LEU A 29 -15.54 -3.87 25.12
N THR A 30 -15.90 -5.14 24.95
CA THR A 30 -15.29 -5.98 23.89
C THR A 30 -16.07 -5.95 22.56
N ASP A 31 -17.29 -5.41 22.54
CA ASP A 31 -18.12 -5.32 21.33
C ASP A 31 -17.76 -4.10 20.46
N LEU A 32 -17.26 -3.01 21.07
CA LEU A 32 -16.74 -1.83 20.35
C LEU A 32 -15.41 -2.10 19.60
N GLN A 33 -14.74 -3.22 19.87
CA GLN A 33 -13.53 -3.62 19.16
C GLN A 33 -13.80 -4.66 18.07
N LEU A 34 -14.95 -5.33 18.03
CA LEU A 34 -15.25 -6.30 16.96
C LEU A 34 -15.98 -5.68 15.77
N GLN A 35 -16.74 -4.60 16.00
CA GLN A 35 -17.38 -3.82 14.93
C GLN A 35 -16.37 -3.03 14.09
N ASN A 36 -15.16 -2.80 14.63
CA ASN A 36 -14.04 -2.22 13.88
C ASN A 36 -13.23 -3.24 13.05
N HIS A 37 -13.42 -4.55 13.24
CA HIS A 37 -12.68 -5.58 12.49
C HIS A 37 -13.45 -6.11 11.27
N ALA A 38 -14.79 -6.01 11.23
CA ALA A 38 -15.58 -6.39 10.06
C ALA A 38 -15.58 -5.34 8.92
N GLN A 39 -14.88 -4.21 9.11
CA GLN A 39 -14.64 -3.20 8.06
C GLN A 39 -13.29 -3.40 7.34
N VAL A 40 -12.48 -4.40 7.74
CA VAL A 40 -11.10 -4.60 7.23
C VAL A 40 -11.05 -5.40 5.90
N GLN A 41 -12.18 -5.53 5.20
CA GLN A 41 -12.24 -6.22 3.90
C GLN A 41 -13.00 -5.44 2.83
N LEU A 42 -13.04 -4.11 2.93
CA LEU A 42 -13.32 -3.27 1.78
C LEU A 42 -11.97 -2.92 1.15
N ALA A 43 -11.84 -3.31 -0.12
CA ALA A 43 -10.73 -3.10 -1.03
C ALA A 43 -9.66 -2.09 -0.57
N GLN A 44 -8.41 -2.50 -0.68
CA GLN A 44 -7.29 -1.60 -0.86
C GLN A 44 -7.42 -0.85 -2.20
N GLU A 45 -8.52 -0.13 -2.39
CA GLU A 45 -8.61 0.88 -3.43
C GLU A 45 -7.68 1.98 -2.96
N PRO A 46 -6.63 2.31 -3.73
CA PRO A 46 -5.68 3.28 -3.26
C PRO A 46 -6.40 4.62 -3.06
N PRO A 47 -5.96 5.39 -2.07
CA PRO A 47 -6.63 6.64 -1.71
C PRO A 47 -6.74 7.53 -2.96
N ALA A 48 -7.93 8.00 -3.26
CA ALA A 48 -8.09 9.01 -4.29
C ALA A 48 -7.31 10.26 -3.87
N CYS A 49 -6.41 10.71 -4.74
CA CYS A 49 -5.64 11.93 -4.49
C CYS A 49 -6.52 13.18 -4.67
N ALA A 50 -6.13 14.27 -4.00
CA ALA A 50 -6.75 15.57 -4.24
C ALA A 50 -6.56 15.99 -5.71
N HIS A 51 -7.41 16.89 -6.19
CA HIS A 51 -7.33 17.40 -7.56
C HIS A 51 -5.93 17.93 -7.88
N GLY A 52 -5.40 17.53 -9.03
CA GLY A 52 -4.08 17.93 -9.52
C GLY A 52 -2.92 17.08 -9.00
N LEU A 53 -3.16 16.09 -8.14
CA LEU A 53 -2.15 15.14 -7.68
C LEU A 53 -2.35 13.77 -8.33
N GLU A 54 -1.25 13.05 -8.52
CA GLU A 54 -1.24 11.69 -9.05
C GLU A 54 -0.83 10.69 -7.96
N LEU A 55 -1.45 9.51 -7.98
CA LEU A 55 -1.14 8.44 -7.06
C LEU A 55 0.09 7.66 -7.56
N CYS A 56 1.20 7.80 -6.84
CA CYS A 56 2.46 7.11 -7.13
C CYS A 56 2.81 6.11 -6.03
N SER A 57 3.69 5.15 -6.36
CA SER A 57 4.33 4.33 -5.32
C SER A 57 5.18 5.21 -4.42
N ALA A 58 5.07 5.02 -3.11
CA ALA A 58 6.00 5.58 -2.16
C ALA A 58 7.29 4.73 -2.19
N PRO A 59 8.48 5.35 -2.18
CA PRO A 59 9.74 4.60 -2.14
C PRO A 59 9.79 3.71 -0.89
N SER A 60 10.05 2.42 -1.06
CA SER A 60 10.13 1.46 0.05
C SER A 60 11.35 1.75 0.93
N GLN A 61 11.13 1.95 2.24
CA GLN A 61 12.20 2.12 3.24
C GLN A 61 12.73 0.78 3.81
N GLY A 62 12.66 -0.33 3.07
CA GLY A 62 13.14 -1.64 3.55
C GLY A 62 12.41 -2.85 2.95
N PHE A 63 12.49 -3.99 3.65
CA PHE A 63 11.86 -5.26 3.23
C PHE A 63 10.36 -5.25 3.50
N GLY A 64 9.58 -4.83 2.50
CA GLY A 64 8.18 -5.22 2.36
C GLY A 64 7.17 -4.25 2.97
N VAL A 65 6.84 -3.19 2.22
CA VAL A 65 5.51 -2.88 1.66
C VAL A 65 5.69 -1.63 0.81
N GLN A 66 5.28 -1.67 -0.47
CA GLN A 66 5.21 -0.45 -1.28
C GLN A 66 3.98 0.34 -0.82
N GLY A 67 4.22 1.49 -0.19
CA GLY A 67 3.15 2.42 0.17
C GLY A 67 2.68 3.20 -1.04
N TRP A 68 1.65 4.02 -0.85
CA TRP A 68 1.19 4.99 -1.85
C TRP A 68 1.44 6.41 -1.37
N GLN A 69 1.72 7.31 -2.31
CA GLN A 69 1.80 8.75 -2.05
C GLN A 69 1.11 9.52 -3.17
N CYS A 70 0.50 10.66 -2.82
CA CYS A 70 -0.02 11.60 -3.79
C CYS A 70 1.07 12.62 -4.12
N VAL A 71 1.41 12.75 -5.40
CA VAL A 71 2.51 13.59 -5.88
C VAL A 71 1.98 14.61 -6.86
N ASP A 72 2.43 15.86 -6.73
CA ASP A 72 2.25 16.86 -7.78
C ASP A 72 3.31 16.62 -8.86
N VAL A 73 2.93 15.90 -9.92
CA VAL A 73 3.82 15.54 -11.02
C VAL A 73 4.19 16.72 -11.91
N GLN A 74 3.57 17.88 -11.71
CA GLN A 74 3.91 19.10 -12.46
C GLN A 74 5.11 19.85 -11.86
N SER A 75 5.46 19.55 -10.61
CA SER A 75 6.49 20.25 -9.85
C SER A 75 7.48 19.34 -9.09
N SER A 76 7.19 18.04 -8.98
CA SER A 76 8.08 17.07 -8.33
C SER A 76 9.26 16.67 -9.21
N ALA A 77 10.49 16.99 -8.78
CA ALA A 77 11.70 16.58 -9.48
C ALA A 77 11.91 15.06 -9.54
N THR A 78 11.34 14.29 -8.59
CA THR A 78 11.50 12.83 -8.51
C THR A 78 10.38 12.04 -9.18
N SER A 79 9.37 12.74 -9.72
CA SER A 79 8.23 12.16 -10.44
C SER A 79 7.65 13.22 -11.35
N CYS A 80 8.48 13.71 -12.26
CA CYS A 80 8.15 14.82 -13.14
C CYS A 80 7.42 14.31 -14.38
N GLY A 81 6.28 14.93 -14.71
CA GLY A 81 5.44 14.55 -15.85
C GLY A 81 4.61 13.29 -15.64
N GLY A 82 4.77 12.63 -14.50
CA GLY A 82 4.00 11.46 -14.06
C GLY A 82 4.71 10.73 -12.93
N CYS A 83 4.21 9.57 -12.52
CA CYS A 83 4.90 8.74 -11.54
C CYS A 83 6.19 8.12 -12.11
N ALA A 84 7.34 8.42 -11.51
CA ALA A 84 8.61 7.75 -11.85
C ALA A 84 8.62 6.29 -11.38
N ILE A 85 8.01 6.04 -10.21
CA ILE A 85 7.72 4.69 -9.73
C ILE A 85 6.20 4.49 -9.83
N PRO A 86 5.71 3.69 -10.78
CA PRO A 86 4.29 3.53 -11.03
C PRO A 86 3.61 2.87 -9.84
N SER A 87 2.31 3.16 -9.68
CA SER A 87 1.44 2.37 -8.82
C SER A 87 0.87 1.16 -9.54
N GLN A 88 0.08 0.33 -8.85
CA GLN A 88 -0.71 -0.71 -9.52
C GLN A 88 -1.80 -0.10 -10.42
N LEU A 89 -2.10 1.19 -10.27
CA LEU A 89 -3.12 1.92 -11.02
C LEU A 89 -2.56 2.99 -11.98
N SER A 90 -1.24 3.20 -12.02
CA SER A 90 -0.61 4.22 -12.87
C SER A 90 0.52 3.63 -13.69
N GLU A 91 0.78 4.22 -14.86
CA GLU A 91 1.89 3.83 -15.72
C GLU A 91 3.17 4.58 -15.32
N ALA A 92 4.34 4.01 -15.63
CA ALA A 92 5.64 4.62 -15.37
C ALA A 92 5.97 5.67 -16.45
N VAL A 93 5.16 6.73 -16.52
CA VAL A 93 5.31 7.80 -17.50
C VAL A 93 6.15 8.98 -17.00
N GLY A 94 6.44 9.02 -15.70
CA GLY A 94 7.24 10.05 -15.07
C GLY A 94 8.74 9.87 -15.18
N THR A 95 9.47 10.98 -15.05
CA THR A 95 10.94 11.00 -15.00
C THR A 95 11.42 11.48 -13.64
N ASP A 96 12.41 10.79 -13.06
CA ASP A 96 13.19 11.31 -11.94
C ASP A 96 14.32 12.20 -12.50
N CYS A 97 14.10 13.51 -12.48
CA CYS A 97 15.08 14.49 -12.96
C CYS A 97 16.38 14.46 -12.13
N THR A 98 16.34 13.96 -10.88
CA THR A 98 17.53 13.89 -10.02
C THR A 98 18.51 12.81 -10.48
N ALA A 99 18.05 11.89 -11.33
CA ALA A 99 18.88 10.85 -11.94
C ALA A 99 19.57 11.29 -13.24
N ILE A 100 19.46 12.56 -13.66
CA ILE A 100 20.15 13.08 -14.86
C ILE A 100 21.67 13.08 -14.61
N ASP A 101 22.40 12.40 -15.48
CA ASP A 101 23.85 12.29 -15.38
C ASP A 101 24.54 13.66 -15.37
N GLY A 102 25.41 13.86 -14.38
CA GLY A 102 26.20 15.08 -14.23
C GLY A 102 25.40 16.29 -13.75
N ALA A 103 24.09 16.18 -13.50
CA ALA A 103 23.28 17.26 -12.94
C ALA A 103 23.71 17.59 -11.51
N GLY A 104 23.76 18.88 -11.20
CA GLY A 104 23.98 19.40 -9.86
C GLY A 104 22.66 19.80 -9.19
N ASP A 105 21.86 20.59 -9.89
CA ASP A 105 20.55 21.04 -9.46
C ASP A 105 19.54 20.93 -10.60
N VAL A 106 18.33 20.50 -10.28
CA VAL A 106 17.27 20.20 -11.23
C VAL A 106 15.91 20.63 -10.68
N SER A 107 15.02 20.99 -11.58
CA SER A 107 13.63 21.32 -11.27
C SER A 107 12.69 20.57 -12.21
N CYS A 108 11.45 20.38 -11.77
CA CYS A 108 10.35 19.99 -12.63
C CYS A 108 9.51 21.22 -12.91
N VAL A 109 9.35 21.56 -14.19
CA VAL A 109 8.58 22.73 -14.63
C VAL A 109 7.49 22.26 -15.56
N MET A 110 6.23 22.34 -15.11
CA MET A 110 5.05 21.93 -15.90
C MET A 110 5.19 20.50 -16.44
N GLY A 111 5.69 19.59 -15.59
CA GLY A 111 5.87 18.18 -15.95
C GLY A 111 7.07 17.89 -16.87
N SER A 112 7.98 18.85 -17.06
CA SER A 112 9.23 18.65 -17.82
C SER A 112 10.46 18.93 -16.94
N CYS A 113 11.45 18.04 -17.02
CA CYS A 113 12.72 18.22 -16.31
C CYS A 113 13.48 19.41 -16.89
N ARG A 114 14.01 20.25 -15.99
CA ARG A 114 14.92 21.34 -16.31
C ARG A 114 16.16 21.23 -15.43
N VAL A 115 17.32 21.21 -16.06
CA VAL A 115 18.62 21.26 -15.40
C VAL A 115 18.97 22.72 -15.14
N GLU A 116 19.18 23.06 -13.87
CA GLU A 116 19.59 24.40 -13.45
C GLU A 116 21.11 24.54 -13.46
N THR A 117 21.79 23.51 -12.94
CA THR A 117 23.25 23.46 -12.87
C THR A 117 23.78 22.07 -13.14
N CYS A 118 25.03 21.98 -13.60
CA CYS A 118 25.77 20.74 -13.75
C CYS A 118 26.97 20.71 -12.79
N THR A 119 27.40 19.50 -12.45
CA THR A 119 28.61 19.24 -11.67
C THR A 119 29.89 19.62 -12.45
N GLU A 120 31.02 19.68 -11.75
CA GLU A 120 32.31 20.03 -12.35
C GLU A 120 32.68 19.09 -13.51
N GLY A 121 33.19 19.65 -14.62
CA GLY A 121 33.49 18.91 -15.84
C GLY A 121 32.29 18.69 -16.76
N TRP A 122 31.14 19.28 -16.45
CA TRP A 122 29.93 19.24 -17.26
C TRP A 122 29.36 20.65 -17.50
N ALA A 123 28.56 20.79 -18.55
CA ALA A 123 27.80 22.01 -18.84
C ALA A 123 26.35 21.68 -19.21
N VAL A 124 25.45 22.60 -18.89
CA VAL A 124 24.03 22.49 -19.24
C VAL A 124 23.90 22.52 -20.77
N ARG A 125 23.20 21.54 -21.33
CA ARG A 125 22.90 21.49 -22.76
C ARG A 125 22.01 22.67 -23.15
N ALA A 126 22.09 23.12 -24.39
CA ALA A 126 21.36 24.32 -24.86
C ALA A 126 19.84 24.27 -24.64
N ASP A 127 19.23 23.08 -24.61
CA ASP A 127 17.80 22.89 -24.35
C ASP A 127 17.44 22.81 -22.86
N GLY A 128 18.44 22.88 -21.97
CA GLY A 128 18.25 22.81 -20.52
C GLY A 128 17.84 21.43 -19.99
N ALA A 129 17.83 20.38 -20.82
CA ALA A 129 17.28 19.08 -20.43
C ALA A 129 18.34 18.04 -20.01
N ALA A 130 19.62 18.36 -20.16
CA ALA A 130 20.72 17.44 -19.82
C ALA A 130 22.01 18.18 -19.50
N CYS A 131 22.95 17.48 -18.88
CA CYS A 131 24.35 17.90 -18.80
C CYS A 131 25.17 17.17 -19.86
N VAL A 132 26.14 17.87 -20.45
CA VAL A 132 27.12 17.31 -21.38
C VAL A 132 28.53 17.50 -20.83
N ARG A 133 29.39 16.49 -20.96
CA ARG A 133 30.79 16.57 -20.52
C ARG A 133 31.54 17.64 -21.32
N LEU A 134 32.34 18.43 -20.62
CA LEU A 134 33.30 19.34 -21.22
C LEU A 134 34.51 18.51 -21.66
N SER A 135 34.67 18.37 -22.98
CA SER A 135 35.80 17.67 -23.61
C SER A 135 37.00 18.59 -23.83
#